data_AF-A0A934VLP7-F1
#
_entry.id   AF-A0A934VLP7-F1
#
_cell.length_a   1.000
_cell.length_b   1.000
_cell.length_c   1.000
_cell.angle_alpha   90.00
_cell.angle_beta   90.00
_cell.angle_gamma   90.00
#
_symmetry.space_group_name_H-M   'P 1'
#
loop_
_entity.id
_entity.type
_entity.pdbx_description
1 polymer ?
#
loop_
_entity_poly.entity_id
_entity_poly.type
_entity_poly.pdbx_seq_one_letter_code
_entity_poly.pdbx_strand_id
1 'polypeptide(L)' 'MNTAKREQLLSVKELAWQLNRHPNYVYLMRKAGFPMPGNRTTLKDAVDWLAENPRWRRLI' A
#
# COMPACT_ATOMS: atom_id res chain seq x y z
N MET A 1 16.26 11.35 -7.29
CA MET A 1 15.18 10.39 -6.96
C MET A 1 13.84 11.04 -7.27
N ASN A 2 12.90 10.34 -7.90
CA ASN A 2 11.70 10.94 -8.49
C ASN A 2 10.56 11.03 -7.45
N THR A 3 10.61 12.06 -6.59
CA THR A 3 9.69 12.29 -5.45
C THR A 3 8.22 12.30 -5.87
N ALA A 4 7.92 12.81 -7.07
CA ALA A 4 6.57 12.88 -7.62
C ALA A 4 5.86 11.52 -7.70
N LYS A 5 6.59 10.42 -7.97
CA LYS A 5 5.98 9.08 -8.01
C LYS A 5 5.57 8.57 -6.63
N ARG A 6 6.21 9.05 -5.56
CA ARG A 6 5.93 8.57 -4.19
C ARG A 6 4.67 9.16 -3.61
N GLU A 7 4.31 10.37 -4.02
CA GLU A 7 3.15 11.14 -3.53
C GLU A 7 1.92 11.01 -4.43
N GLN A 8 2.06 10.40 -5.61
CA GLN A 8 0.93 10.14 -6.49
C GLN A 8 -0.12 9.27 -5.78
N LEU A 9 -1.39 9.67 -5.87
CA LEU A 9 -2.51 8.85 -5.43
C LEU A 9 -2.73 7.69 -6.38
N LEU A 10 -2.54 6.48 -5.88
CA LEU A 10 -2.62 5.22 -6.61
C LEU A 10 -3.87 4.46 -6.18
N SER A 11 -4.55 3.86 -7.17
CA SER A 11 -5.53 2.81 -6.92
C SER A 11 -4.84 1.54 -6.41
N VAL A 12 -5.64 0.57 -5.96
CA VAL A 12 -5.15 -0.74 -5.51
C VAL A 12 -4.25 -1.44 -6.53
N LYS A 13 -4.65 -1.44 -7.82
CA LYS A 13 -3.90 -2.13 -8.89
C LYS A 13 -2.57 -1.44 -9.16
N GLU A 14 -2.58 -0.11 -9.23
CA GLU A 14 -1.38 0.69 -9.48
C GLU A 14 -0.41 0.59 -8.31
N LEU A 15 -0.90 0.64 -7.06
CA LEU A 15 -0.09 0.45 -5.87
C LEU A 15 0.57 -0.93 -5.84
N ALA A 16 -0.21 -1.99 -6.13
CA ALA A 16 0.32 -3.34 -6.15
C ALA A 16 1.42 -3.50 -7.22
N TRP A 17 1.24 -2.89 -8.39
CA TRP A 17 2.25 -2.87 -9.43
C TRP A 17 3.53 -2.16 -8.97
N GLN A 18 3.43 -1.00 -8.31
CA GLN A 18 4.60 -0.27 -7.78
C GLN A 18 5.31 -1.05 -6.66
N LEU A 19 4.57 -1.80 -5.84
CA LEU A 19 5.13 -2.67 -4.81
C LEU A 19 5.69 -3.99 -5.36
N ASN A 20 5.55 -4.24 -6.67
CA ASN A 20 5.85 -5.52 -7.31
C ASN A 20 5.13 -6.71 -6.63
N ARG A 21 3.82 -6.56 -6.39
CA ARG A 21 2.95 -7.55 -5.76
C ARG A 21 1.66 -7.75 -6.54
N HIS A 22 0.97 -8.86 -6.28
CA HIS A 22 -0.38 -9.09 -6.78
C HIS A 22 -1.39 -8.13 -6.11
N PRO A 23 -2.45 -7.63 -6.79
CA PRO A 23 -3.46 -6.75 -6.18
C PRO A 23 -4.09 -7.30 -4.89
N ASN A 24 -4.20 -8.63 -4.78
CA ASN A 24 -4.66 -9.29 -3.55
C ASN A 24 -3.82 -8.92 -2.32
N TYR A 25 -2.52 -8.64 -2.49
CA TYR A 25 -1.66 -8.19 -1.40
C TYR A 25 -2.17 -6.89 -0.77
N VAL A 26 -2.55 -5.91 -1.59
CA VAL A 26 -3.07 -4.62 -1.13
C VAL A 26 -4.48 -4.76 -0.54
N TYR A 27 -5.33 -5.64 -1.09
CA TYR A 27 -6.62 -5.96 -0.46
C TYR A 27 -6.44 -6.56 0.94
N LEU A 28 -5.47 -7.46 1.11
CA LEU A 28 -5.13 -8.03 2.41
C LEU A 28 -4.55 -6.99 3.37
N MET A 29 -3.71 -6.06 2.88
CA MET A 29 -3.23 -4.93 3.69
C MET A 29 -4.41 -4.12 4.25
N ARG A 30 -5.40 -3.81 3.40
CA ARG A 30 -6.62 -3.08 3.83
C ARG A 30 -7.40 -3.86 4.89
N LYS A 31 -7.57 -5.16 4.71
CA LYS A 31 -8.22 -6.04 5.71
C LYS A 31 -7.48 -6.01 7.05
N ALA A 32 -6.14 -5.90 7.01
CA ALA A 32 -5.28 -5.78 8.18
C ALA A 32 -5.20 -4.36 8.78
N GLY A 33 -5.95 -3.38 8.25
CA GLY A 33 -6.03 -2.02 8.79
C GLY A 33 -5.23 -0.96 8.04
N PHE A 34 -4.64 -1.27 6.88
CA PHE A 34 -3.96 -0.25 6.06
C PHE A 34 -4.96 0.80 5.52
N PRO A 35 -4.76 2.10 5.79
CA PRO A 35 -5.69 3.14 5.36
C PRO A 35 -5.58 3.44 3.85
N MET A 36 -6.72 3.45 3.16
CA MET A 36 -6.86 3.91 1.78
C MET A 36 -8.13 4.78 1.61
N PRO A 37 -8.13 6.02 2.10
CA PRO A 37 -9.28 6.92 1.96
C PRO A 37 -9.61 7.15 0.48
N GLY A 38 -10.90 7.12 0.13
CA GLY A 38 -11.33 7.23 -1.27
C GLY A 38 -10.80 6.11 -2.18
N ASN A 39 -10.44 4.95 -1.60
CA ASN A 39 -9.81 3.81 -2.30
C ASN A 39 -8.48 4.15 -3.00
N ARG A 40 -7.79 5.19 -2.53
CA ARG A 40 -6.48 5.62 -3.04
C ARG A 40 -5.51 5.83 -1.88
N THR A 41 -4.23 5.73 -2.19
CA THR A 41 -3.14 6.01 -1.25
C THR A 41 -1.86 6.30 -2.02
N THR A 42 -0.80 6.70 -1.33
CA THR A 42 0.50 6.95 -1.96
C THR A 42 1.44 5.75 -1.78
N LEU A 43 2.45 5.63 -2.65
CA LEU A 43 3.49 4.61 -2.47
C LEU A 43 4.28 4.85 -1.18
N LYS A 44 4.46 6.12 -0.80
CA LYS A 44 5.11 6.50 0.46
C LYS A 44 4.36 5.93 1.65
N ASP A 45 3.05 6.20 1.77
CA ASP A 45 2.24 5.77 2.92
C ASP A 45 2.19 4.25 3.02
N ALA A 46 2.13 3.55 1.88
CA ALA A 46 2.17 2.09 1.85
C ALA A 46 3.50 1.52 2.38
N VAL A 47 4.64 2.13 2.00
CA VAL A 47 5.96 1.70 2.47
C VAL A 47 6.14 2.01 3.96
N ASP A 48 5.73 3.20 4.40
CA ASP A 48 5.80 3.60 5.81
C ASP A 48 4.96 2.68 6.69
N TRP A 49 3.72 2.38 6.29
CA TRP A 49 2.87 1.44 7.00
C TRP A 49 3.46 0.03 7.04
N LEU A 50 4.07 -0.45 5.95
CA LEU A 50 4.73 -1.76 5.94
C LEU A 50 5.93 -1.82 6.89
N ALA A 51 6.67 -0.72 7.03
CA ALA A 51 7.79 -0.61 7.97
C ALA A 51 7.30 -0.61 9.43
N GLU A 52 6.19 0.06 9.72
CA GLU A 52 5.55 0.08 11.04
C GLU A 52 4.86 -1.24 11.39
N ASN A 53 4.42 -2.01 10.39
CA ASN A 53 3.63 -3.22 10.57
C ASN A 53 4.30 -4.47 9.95
N PRO A 54 5.54 -4.84 10.31
CA PRO A 54 6.31 -5.88 9.61
C PRO A 54 5.70 -7.29 9.68
N ARG A 55 4.74 -7.53 10.60
CA ARG A 55 4.06 -8.82 10.80
C ARG A 55 2.56 -8.78 10.49
N TRP A 56 2.08 -7.73 9.82
CA TRP A 56 0.66 -7.52 9.55
C TRP A 56 -0.04 -8.75 8.95
N ARG A 57 0.69 -9.54 8.14
CA ARG A 57 0.14 -10.71 7.45
C ARG A 57 -0.26 -11.86 8.38
N ARG A 58 0.15 -11.84 9.66
CA ARG A 58 -0.29 -12.82 10.67
C ARG A 58 -1.59 -12.41 11.36
N LEU A 59 -2.08 -11.20 11.12
CA LEU A 59 -3.27 -10.63 11.76
C LEU A 59 -4.57 -10.89 10.97
N ILE A 60 -4.51 -11.59 9.84
CA ILE A 60 -5.60 -11.70 8.84
C ILE A 60 -6.00 -13.13 8.47
#